data_AF-C5B6C2-F1
#
_entry.id   AF-C5B6C2-F1
#
_cell.length_a   1.000
_cell.length_b   1.000
_cell.length_c   1.000
_cell.angle_alpha   90.00
_cell.angle_beta   90.00
_cell.angle_gamma   90.00
#
_symmetry.space_group_name_H-M   'P 1'
#
loop_
_entity.id
_entity.type
_entity.pdbx_description
1 polymer ?
#
loop_
_entity_poly.entity_id
_entity_poly.type
_entity_poly.pdbx_seq_one_letter_code
_entity_poly.pdbx_strand_id
1 'polypeptide(L)'
;MALDFARLLSPELRARLERTRSEVRRFYELPDRWLAREIADGARRIRASVPALAAPGWGGEGYSCHVLWCVVPELARRLGEPLLPNESNDVSLRVAVGDGLRSHVGICLANIGTVGLMRDVPEELQDDLHLLMHDSANGSPIAIALDRIAPPSPSSDDHIARHLREISRHRGHEIVSAWHPGLQEEPIATLGARPGF
;
A
#
# COMPACT_ATOMS: atom_id res chain seq x y z
N MET A 1 9.24 11.43 -32.12
CA MET A 1 7.83 11.21 -31.74
C MET A 1 7.83 10.40 -30.46
N ALA A 2 7.37 10.96 -29.35
CA ALA A 2 7.15 10.17 -28.14
C ALA A 2 5.91 9.30 -28.37
N LEU A 3 6.04 7.98 -28.14
CA LEU A 3 4.92 7.05 -28.25
C LEU A 3 3.96 7.34 -27.08
N ASP A 4 2.72 7.74 -27.37
CA ASP A 4 1.70 7.92 -26.34
C ASP A 4 1.13 6.54 -25.97
N PHE A 5 1.74 5.90 -24.97
CA PHE A 5 1.31 4.60 -24.45
C PHE A 5 -0.12 4.63 -23.90
N ALA A 6 -0.66 5.80 -23.53
CA ALA A 6 -2.06 5.89 -23.09
C ALA A 6 -3.03 5.52 -24.23
N ARG A 7 -2.64 5.72 -25.50
CA ARG A 7 -3.41 5.27 -26.67
C ARG A 7 -3.36 3.76 -26.91
N LEU A 8 -2.41 3.05 -26.28
CA LEU A 8 -2.31 1.59 -26.35
C LEU A 8 -3.20 0.89 -25.31
N LEU A 9 -3.72 1.63 -24.33
CA LEU A 9 -4.62 1.12 -23.30
C LEU A 9 -6.07 1.21 -23.76
N SER A 10 -6.88 0.19 -23.47
CA SER A 10 -8.32 0.28 -23.70
C SER A 10 -8.95 1.40 -22.85
N PRO A 11 -10.08 1.99 -23.26
CA PRO A 11 -10.79 2.99 -22.46
C PRO A 11 -11.12 2.50 -21.05
N GLU A 12 -11.47 1.22 -20.91
CA GLU A 12 -11.81 0.59 -19.64
C GLU A 12 -10.60 0.50 -18.72
N LEU A 13 -9.44 0.10 -19.26
CA LEU A 13 -8.19 0.04 -18.50
C LEU A 13 -7.74 1.42 -18.05
N ARG A 14 -7.86 2.44 -18.91
CA ARG A 14 -7.58 3.84 -18.53
C ARG A 14 -8.49 4.30 -17.41
N ALA A 15 -9.79 4.07 -17.53
CA ALA A 15 -10.76 4.43 -16.49
C ALA A 15 -10.48 3.69 -15.16
N ARG A 16 -10.05 2.43 -15.21
CA ARG A 16 -9.64 1.67 -14.02
C ARG A 16 -8.40 2.29 -13.36
N LEU A 17 -7.37 2.62 -14.13
CA LEU A 17 -6.15 3.25 -13.60
C LEU A 17 -6.43 4.62 -12.97
N GLU A 18 -7.28 5.44 -13.57
CA GLU A 18 -7.67 6.74 -13.01
C GLU A 18 -8.49 6.60 -11.72
N ARG A 19 -9.37 5.58 -11.64
CA ARG A 19 -10.05 5.24 -10.39
C ARG A 19 -9.06 4.84 -9.31
N THR A 20 -8.11 3.95 -9.61
CA THR A 20 -7.06 3.55 -8.65
C THR A 20 -6.25 4.75 -8.17
N ARG A 21 -5.83 5.64 -9.08
CA ARG A 21 -5.09 6.87 -8.73
C ARG A 21 -5.90 7.76 -7.78
N SER A 22 -7.16 7.97 -8.09
CA SER A 22 -8.08 8.78 -7.28
C SER A 22 -8.27 8.18 -5.88
N GLU A 23 -8.45 6.86 -5.80
CA GLU A 23 -8.60 6.16 -4.53
C GLU A 23 -7.33 6.20 -3.68
N VAL A 24 -6.15 5.97 -4.27
CA VAL A 24 -4.87 6.11 -3.56
C VAL A 24 -4.71 7.52 -2.97
N ARG A 25 -5.05 8.55 -3.76
CA ARG A 25 -5.02 9.94 -3.27
C ARG A 25 -6.00 10.16 -2.12
N ARG A 26 -7.21 9.63 -2.23
CA ARG A 26 -8.22 9.67 -1.16
C ARG A 26 -7.67 9.04 0.13
N PHE A 27 -7.07 7.85 0.05
CA PHE A 27 -6.43 7.20 1.20
C PHE A 27 -5.35 8.05 1.85
N TYR A 28 -4.53 8.73 1.05
CA TYR A 28 -3.50 9.66 1.55
C TYR A 28 -4.10 10.83 2.33
N GLU A 29 -5.21 11.38 1.85
CA GLU A 29 -5.88 12.57 2.41
C GLU A 29 -6.82 12.26 3.59
N LEU A 30 -7.24 10.99 3.78
CA LEU A 30 -8.11 10.59 4.89
C LEU A 30 -7.48 10.92 6.24
N PRO A 31 -8.22 11.44 7.24
CA PRO A 31 -7.70 11.54 8.61
C PRO A 31 -7.42 10.16 9.22
N ASP A 32 -6.52 10.08 10.21
CA ASP A 32 -5.98 8.83 10.78
C ASP A 32 -7.02 7.78 11.12
N ARG A 33 -8.06 8.19 11.86
CA ARG A 33 -9.15 7.29 12.24
C ARG A 33 -9.89 6.72 11.03
N TRP A 34 -10.11 7.52 9.99
CA TRP A 34 -10.82 7.07 8.80
C TRP A 34 -9.94 6.17 7.92
N LEU A 35 -8.65 6.51 7.78
CA LEU A 35 -7.68 5.64 7.12
C LEU A 35 -7.63 4.28 7.81
N ALA A 36 -7.48 4.28 9.13
CA ALA A 36 -7.44 3.08 9.96
C ALA A 36 -8.67 2.21 9.77
N ARG A 37 -9.85 2.82 9.77
CA ARG A 37 -11.11 2.11 9.62
C ARG A 37 -11.21 1.48 8.23
N GLU A 38 -10.86 2.21 7.19
CA GLU A 38 -10.98 1.71 5.83
C GLU A 38 -10.02 0.56 5.53
N ILE A 39 -8.75 0.65 5.97
CA ILE A 39 -7.81 -0.46 5.79
C ILE A 39 -8.27 -1.69 6.59
N ALA A 40 -8.76 -1.49 7.83
CA ALA A 40 -9.23 -2.59 8.67
C ALA A 40 -10.49 -3.26 8.11
N ASP A 41 -11.49 -2.46 7.70
CA ASP A 41 -12.74 -2.98 7.12
C ASP A 41 -12.46 -3.67 5.77
N GLY A 42 -11.56 -3.14 4.94
CA GLY A 42 -11.10 -3.78 3.72
C GLY A 42 -10.46 -5.15 3.99
N ALA A 43 -9.51 -5.21 4.93
CA ALA A 43 -8.87 -6.47 5.31
C ALA A 43 -9.89 -7.48 5.87
N ARG A 44 -10.83 -7.04 6.71
CA ARG A 44 -11.89 -7.89 7.28
C ARG A 44 -12.80 -8.47 6.20
N ARG A 45 -13.23 -7.65 5.22
CA ARG A 45 -14.06 -8.12 4.09
C ARG A 45 -13.33 -9.19 3.28
N ILE A 46 -12.06 -8.96 2.94
CA ILE A 46 -11.24 -9.92 2.18
C ILE A 46 -11.07 -11.24 2.96
N ARG A 47 -10.77 -11.18 4.25
CA ARG A 47 -10.62 -12.39 5.09
C ARG A 47 -11.94 -13.16 5.19
N ALA A 48 -13.06 -12.46 5.28
CA ALA A 48 -14.39 -13.08 5.36
C ALA A 48 -14.80 -13.76 4.05
N SER A 49 -14.30 -13.29 2.90
CA SER A 49 -14.65 -13.85 1.59
C SER A 49 -13.76 -15.03 1.17
N VAL A 50 -12.61 -15.25 1.82
CA VAL A 50 -11.64 -16.28 1.42
C VAL A 50 -11.50 -17.34 2.51
N PRO A 51 -11.96 -18.59 2.29
CA PRO A 51 -11.88 -19.65 3.30
C PRO A 51 -10.45 -19.94 3.79
N ALA A 52 -9.45 -19.85 2.92
CA ALA A 52 -8.05 -20.04 3.28
C ALA A 52 -7.52 -19.00 4.29
N LEU A 53 -8.20 -17.85 4.40
CA LEU A 53 -7.89 -16.77 5.35
C LEU A 53 -8.79 -16.78 6.60
N ALA A 54 -9.60 -17.82 6.80
CA ALA A 54 -10.57 -17.87 7.90
C ALA A 54 -9.93 -17.90 9.31
N ALA A 55 -8.66 -18.28 9.41
CA ALA A 55 -7.92 -18.30 10.66
C ALA A 55 -6.56 -17.59 10.50
N PRO A 56 -6.07 -16.91 11.55
CA PRO A 56 -4.76 -16.30 11.52
C PRO A 56 -3.66 -17.38 11.52
N GLY A 57 -2.63 -17.18 10.72
CA GLY A 57 -1.45 -18.04 10.67
C GLY A 57 -0.67 -17.89 9.37
N TRP A 58 0.51 -18.50 9.30
CA TRP A 58 1.33 -18.52 8.09
C TRP A 58 0.88 -19.59 7.06
N GLY A 59 -0.23 -20.29 7.31
CA GLY A 59 -0.74 -21.34 6.44
C GLY A 59 -1.42 -20.78 5.18
N GLY A 60 -1.17 -21.43 4.03
CA GLY A 60 -1.80 -21.14 2.73
C GLY A 60 -1.15 -19.98 1.96
N GLU A 61 -1.29 -18.75 2.47
CA GLU A 61 -1.01 -17.51 1.73
C GLU A 61 0.16 -16.67 2.32
N GLY A 62 0.95 -17.26 3.23
CA GLY A 62 2.20 -16.68 3.75
C GLY A 62 2.08 -15.23 4.24
N TYR A 63 2.82 -14.32 3.61
CA TYR A 63 2.84 -12.90 3.96
C TYR A 63 1.51 -12.18 3.72
N SER A 64 0.70 -12.59 2.73
CA SER A 64 -0.60 -11.98 2.47
C SER A 64 -1.57 -12.23 3.63
N CYS A 65 -1.56 -13.44 4.18
CA CYS A 65 -2.31 -13.78 5.39
C CYS A 65 -1.82 -12.97 6.60
N HIS A 66 -0.49 -12.90 6.80
CA HIS A 66 0.10 -12.12 7.89
C HIS A 66 -0.24 -10.63 7.80
N VAL A 67 -0.26 -10.07 6.59
CA VAL A 67 -0.64 -8.67 6.38
C VAL A 67 -2.08 -8.43 6.77
N LEU A 68 -2.98 -9.30 6.34
CA LEU A 68 -4.41 -9.17 6.61
C LEU A 68 -4.76 -9.40 8.07
N TRP A 69 -4.15 -10.37 8.76
CA TRP A 69 -4.47 -10.69 10.16
C TRP A 69 -3.65 -9.91 11.20
N CYS A 70 -2.43 -9.50 10.86
CA CYS A 70 -1.49 -8.91 11.82
C CYS A 70 -1.13 -7.47 11.48
N VAL A 71 -0.60 -7.20 10.29
CA VAL A 71 -0.10 -5.87 9.92
C VAL A 71 -1.21 -4.84 9.88
N VAL A 72 -2.24 -5.06 9.06
CA VAL A 72 -3.32 -4.08 8.89
C VAL A 72 -4.03 -3.79 10.21
N PRO A 73 -4.43 -4.80 11.01
CA PRO A 73 -5.07 -4.51 12.30
C PRO A 73 -4.16 -3.78 13.29
N GLU A 74 -2.86 -4.10 13.35
CA GLU A 74 -1.94 -3.40 14.25
C GLU A 74 -1.76 -1.94 13.85
N LEU A 75 -1.63 -1.63 12.56
CA LEU A 75 -1.55 -0.25 12.09
C LEU A 75 -2.87 0.49 12.37
N ALA A 76 -4.02 -0.13 12.09
CA ALA A 76 -5.32 0.45 12.40
C ALA A 76 -5.47 0.74 13.90
N ARG A 77 -5.00 -0.16 14.76
CA ARG A 77 -4.99 0.03 16.22
C ARG A 77 -4.16 1.22 16.66
N ARG A 78 -2.96 1.39 16.11
CA ARG A 78 -2.09 2.52 16.44
C ARG A 78 -2.67 3.86 15.97
N LEU A 79 -3.47 3.85 14.92
CA LEU A 79 -4.22 5.01 14.41
C LEU A 79 -5.59 5.21 15.11
N GLY A 80 -5.93 4.38 16.10
CA GLY A 80 -7.09 4.57 16.98
C GLY A 80 -8.31 3.70 16.70
N GLU A 81 -8.23 2.70 15.82
CA GLU A 81 -9.32 1.75 15.58
C GLU A 81 -9.23 0.51 16.49
N PRO A 82 -10.34 0.01 17.05
CA PRO A 82 -10.29 -1.16 17.91
C PRO A 82 -9.99 -2.44 17.13
N LEU A 83 -9.24 -3.34 17.76
CA LEU A 83 -9.03 -4.70 17.28
C LEU A 83 -10.28 -5.57 17.52
N LEU A 84 -10.53 -6.48 16.58
CA LEU A 84 -11.40 -7.63 16.79
C LEU A 84 -10.63 -8.79 17.42
N PRO A 85 -11.32 -9.79 18.00
CA PRO A 85 -10.67 -10.98 18.53
C PRO A 85 -9.73 -11.63 17.51
N ASN A 86 -8.57 -12.07 17.99
CA ASN A 86 -7.51 -12.73 17.21
C ASN A 86 -6.80 -11.85 16.14
N GLU A 87 -7.17 -10.58 16.00
CA GLU A 87 -6.40 -9.63 15.19
C GLU A 87 -5.08 -9.25 15.89
N SER A 88 -4.04 -9.00 15.09
CA SER A 88 -2.72 -8.58 15.58
C SER A 88 -2.12 -9.54 16.62
N ASN A 89 -2.14 -10.84 16.34
CA ASN A 89 -1.62 -11.86 17.26
C ASN A 89 -0.08 -11.98 17.26
N ASP A 90 0.62 -11.31 16.34
CA ASP A 90 2.09 -11.24 16.30
C ASP A 90 2.64 -10.32 17.40
N VAL A 91 3.28 -10.92 18.39
CA VAL A 91 3.90 -10.21 19.52
C VAL A 91 5.01 -9.28 19.05
N SER A 92 5.87 -9.74 18.13
CA SER A 92 7.02 -8.98 17.63
C SER A 92 6.56 -7.70 16.95
N LEU A 93 5.52 -7.80 16.13
CA LEU A 93 4.90 -6.65 15.48
C LEU A 93 4.31 -5.66 16.49
N ARG A 94 3.60 -6.15 17.51
CA ARG A 94 2.95 -5.30 18.54
C ARG A 94 3.94 -4.50 19.37
N VAL A 95 5.11 -5.06 19.67
CA VAL A 95 6.15 -4.36 20.46
C VAL A 95 7.10 -3.54 19.60
N ALA A 96 7.14 -3.75 18.29
CA ALA A 96 7.99 -3.01 17.37
C ALA A 96 7.60 -1.53 17.31
N VAL A 97 8.60 -0.65 17.24
CA VAL A 97 8.45 0.81 17.15
C VAL A 97 9.47 1.38 16.16
N GLY A 98 9.22 2.58 15.65
CA GLY A 98 10.14 3.29 14.73
C GLY A 98 10.62 2.40 13.59
N ASP A 99 11.93 2.35 13.37
CA ASP A 99 12.57 1.55 12.32
C ASP A 99 12.27 0.05 12.42
N GLY A 100 12.10 -0.49 13.63
CA GLY A 100 11.76 -1.90 13.82
C GLY A 100 10.38 -2.23 13.27
N LEU A 101 9.40 -1.34 13.49
CA LEU A 101 8.05 -1.47 12.91
C LEU A 101 8.12 -1.36 11.39
N ARG A 102 8.84 -0.36 10.88
CA ARG A 102 8.99 -0.14 9.43
C ARG A 102 9.63 -1.34 8.74
N SER A 103 10.65 -1.92 9.35
CA SER A 103 11.35 -3.10 8.84
C SER A 103 10.42 -4.30 8.76
N HIS A 104 9.65 -4.59 9.82
CA HIS A 104 8.71 -5.70 9.85
C HIS A 104 7.63 -5.55 8.76
N VAL A 105 7.00 -4.38 8.69
CA VAL A 105 5.95 -4.10 7.70
C VAL A 105 6.51 -4.12 6.29
N GLY A 106 7.68 -3.50 6.07
CA GLY A 106 8.35 -3.46 4.78
C GLY A 106 8.72 -4.84 4.25
N ILE A 107 9.23 -5.74 5.10
CA ILE A 107 9.49 -7.15 4.73
C ILE A 107 8.19 -7.82 4.30
N CYS A 108 7.10 -7.61 5.04
CA CYS A 108 5.81 -8.20 4.69
C CYS A 108 5.36 -7.70 3.31
N LEU A 109 5.32 -6.38 3.10
CA LEU A 109 4.90 -5.78 1.84
C LEU A 109 5.75 -6.23 0.64
N ALA A 110 7.07 -6.36 0.82
CA ALA A 110 7.98 -6.81 -0.24
C ALA A 110 7.78 -8.27 -0.65
N ASN A 111 7.09 -9.08 0.17
CA ASN A 111 6.90 -10.51 -0.07
C ASN A 111 5.43 -10.91 -0.21
N ILE A 112 4.50 -9.95 -0.33
CA ILE A 112 3.09 -10.25 -0.62
C ILE A 112 2.99 -10.93 -1.98
N GLY A 113 2.38 -12.11 -2.00
CA GLY A 113 1.88 -12.73 -3.22
C GLY A 113 0.40 -12.44 -3.39
N THR A 114 0.01 -11.66 -4.40
CA THR A 114 -1.40 -11.37 -4.66
C THR A 114 -2.04 -12.29 -5.70
N VAL A 115 -1.25 -12.95 -6.56
CA VAL A 115 -1.77 -13.73 -7.70
C VAL A 115 -2.60 -14.94 -7.26
N GLY A 116 -2.16 -15.67 -6.23
CA GLY A 116 -2.92 -16.80 -5.67
C GLY A 116 -4.21 -16.30 -5.03
N LEU A 117 -4.07 -15.41 -4.05
CA LEU A 117 -5.18 -14.79 -3.35
C LEU A 117 -6.24 -14.14 -4.26
N MET A 118 -5.84 -13.44 -5.32
CA MET A 118 -6.78 -12.81 -6.26
C MET A 118 -7.72 -13.81 -6.96
N ARG A 119 -7.32 -15.08 -7.11
CA ARG A 119 -8.17 -16.12 -7.71
C ARG A 119 -9.27 -16.57 -6.76
N ASP A 120 -9.02 -16.48 -5.46
CA ASP A 120 -9.94 -16.95 -4.41
C ASP A 120 -10.83 -15.83 -3.88
N VAL A 121 -10.50 -14.57 -4.18
CA VAL A 121 -11.29 -13.38 -3.80
C VAL A 121 -12.38 -13.13 -4.85
N PRO A 122 -13.64 -12.87 -4.44
CA PRO A 122 -14.71 -12.48 -5.35
C PRO A 122 -14.34 -11.27 -6.21
N GLU A 123 -14.80 -11.23 -7.46
CA GLU A 123 -14.44 -10.20 -8.44
C GLU A 123 -14.68 -8.78 -7.91
N GLU A 124 -15.79 -8.58 -7.19
CA GLU A 124 -16.17 -7.32 -6.58
C GLU A 124 -15.20 -6.81 -5.49
N LEU A 125 -14.35 -7.69 -4.94
CA LEU A 125 -13.35 -7.36 -3.93
C LEU A 125 -11.91 -7.38 -4.48
N GLN A 126 -11.71 -7.72 -5.76
CA GLN A 126 -10.36 -7.77 -6.34
C GLN A 126 -9.71 -6.38 -6.44
N ASP A 127 -10.49 -5.34 -6.75
CA ASP A 127 -9.98 -3.96 -6.76
C ASP A 127 -9.63 -3.50 -5.32
N ASP A 128 -10.43 -3.86 -4.31
CA ASP A 128 -10.14 -3.61 -2.89
C ASP A 128 -8.84 -4.29 -2.46
N LEU A 129 -8.66 -5.57 -2.81
CA LEU A 129 -7.44 -6.31 -2.52
C LEU A 129 -6.23 -5.70 -3.22
N HIS A 130 -6.36 -5.36 -4.51
CA HIS A 130 -5.28 -4.76 -5.29
C HIS A 130 -4.84 -3.43 -4.69
N LEU A 131 -5.81 -2.61 -4.26
CA LEU A 131 -5.53 -1.33 -3.64
C LEU A 131 -4.92 -1.47 -2.24
N LEU A 132 -5.43 -2.37 -1.41
CA LEU A 132 -4.87 -2.60 -0.07
C LEU A 132 -3.44 -3.14 -0.14
N MET A 133 -3.16 -4.03 -1.09
CA MET A 133 -1.85 -4.67 -1.30
C MET A 133 -1.00 -3.95 -2.34
N HIS A 134 -1.33 -2.69 -2.63
CA HIS A 134 -0.65 -1.92 -3.66
C HIS A 134 0.84 -1.78 -3.32
N ASP A 135 1.71 -1.77 -4.34
CA ASP A 135 3.14 -1.45 -4.18
C ASP A 135 3.34 -0.09 -3.51
N SER A 136 4.28 -0.01 -2.56
CA SER A 136 4.53 1.19 -1.77
C SER A 136 4.91 2.42 -2.61
N ALA A 137 5.62 2.25 -3.73
CA ALA A 137 5.98 3.34 -4.63
C ALA A 137 4.81 3.85 -5.49
N ASN A 138 3.67 3.17 -5.45
CA ASN A 138 2.45 3.57 -6.14
C ASN A 138 1.33 4.01 -5.19
N GLY A 139 1.62 4.08 -3.88
CA GLY A 139 0.68 4.58 -2.87
C GLY A 139 -0.11 3.47 -2.19
N SER A 140 0.61 2.55 -1.53
CA SER A 140 0.01 1.56 -0.64
C SER A 140 -0.69 2.23 0.55
N PRO A 141 -1.99 1.99 0.79
CA PRO A 141 -2.67 2.44 2.01
C PRO A 141 -1.98 1.95 3.29
N ILE A 142 -1.36 0.76 3.24
CA ILE A 142 -0.60 0.19 4.36
C ILE A 142 0.68 1.00 4.62
N ALA A 143 1.43 1.36 3.57
CA ALA A 143 2.63 2.18 3.71
C ALA A 143 2.28 3.61 4.17
N ILE A 144 1.19 4.18 3.65
CA ILE A 144 0.67 5.49 4.09
C ILE A 144 0.35 5.43 5.59
N ALA A 145 -0.40 4.42 6.04
CA ALA A 145 -0.73 4.26 7.46
C ALA A 145 0.52 4.12 8.34
N LEU A 146 1.51 3.33 7.89
CA LEU A 146 2.79 3.18 8.57
C LEU A 146 3.54 4.52 8.68
N ASP A 147 3.60 5.31 7.61
CA ASP A 147 4.30 6.59 7.60
C ASP A 147 3.70 7.59 8.60
N ARG A 148 2.40 7.49 8.94
CA ARG A 148 1.76 8.32 9.97
C ARG A 148 2.13 7.90 11.40
N ILE A 149 2.35 6.61 11.62
CA ILE A 149 2.69 6.04 12.93
C ILE A 149 4.19 6.17 13.20
N ALA A 150 5.01 5.86 12.20
CA ALA A 150 6.46 5.81 12.28
C ALA A 150 7.05 6.42 11.00
N PRO A 151 7.10 7.77 10.90
CA PRO A 151 7.62 8.45 9.72
C PRO A 151 9.06 7.99 9.40
N PRO A 152 9.41 7.80 8.11
CA PRO A 152 10.77 7.45 7.74
C PRO A 152 11.71 8.63 7.98
N SER A 153 12.91 8.36 8.49
CA SER A 153 14.00 9.32 8.41
C SER A 153 14.60 9.30 7.00
N PRO A 154 15.22 10.41 6.53
CA PRO A 154 15.91 10.43 5.23
C PRO A 154 17.01 9.37 5.10
N SER A 155 17.59 8.95 6.23
CA SER A 155 18.61 7.90 6.32
C SER A 155 18.05 6.51 6.63
N SER A 156 16.73 6.35 6.75
CA SER A 156 16.14 5.05 7.08
C SER A 156 16.39 4.07 5.93
N ASP A 157 16.91 2.89 6.27
CA ASP A 157 17.24 1.83 5.31
C ASP A 157 16.20 0.69 5.33
N ASP A 158 14.97 1.00 5.74
CA ASP A 158 13.86 0.06 5.62
C ASP A 158 13.51 -0.19 4.14
N HIS A 159 12.87 -1.35 3.87
CA HIS A 159 12.52 -1.78 2.52
C HIS A 159 11.65 -0.76 1.76
N ILE A 160 10.73 -0.09 2.44
CA ILE A 160 9.78 0.85 1.83
C ILE A 160 10.52 2.13 1.44
N ALA A 161 11.27 2.72 2.38
CA ALA A 161 12.02 3.95 2.13
C ALA A 161 13.08 3.74 1.04
N ARG A 162 13.79 2.60 1.04
CA ARG A 162 14.77 2.27 0.00
C ARG A 162 14.11 2.16 -1.38
N HIS A 163 13.01 1.42 -1.47
CA HIS A 163 12.25 1.25 -2.72
C HIS A 163 11.70 2.58 -3.25
N LEU A 164 11.13 3.43 -2.38
CA LEU A 164 10.64 4.75 -2.76
C LEU A 164 11.76 5.66 -3.30
N ARG A 165 12.94 5.68 -2.68
CA ARG A 165 14.09 6.46 -3.16
C ARG A 165 14.57 5.97 -4.53
N GLU A 166 14.56 4.66 -4.74
CA GLU A 166 14.93 4.08 -6.03
C GLU A 166 13.92 4.43 -7.13
N ILE A 167 12.63 4.20 -6.87
CA ILE A 167 11.58 4.44 -7.86
C ILE A 167 11.38 5.93 -8.15
N SER A 168 11.41 6.81 -7.14
CA SER A 168 11.32 8.26 -7.35
C SER A 168 12.46 8.79 -8.22
N ARG A 169 13.69 8.31 -8.00
CA ARG A 169 14.84 8.61 -8.86
C ARG A 169 14.61 8.12 -10.29
N HIS A 170 14.17 6.88 -10.48
CA HIS A 170 13.92 6.33 -11.81
C HIS A 170 12.78 7.04 -12.55
N ARG A 171 11.80 7.56 -11.81
CA ARG A 171 10.71 8.37 -12.36
C ARG A 171 11.08 9.83 -12.58
N GLY A 172 12.28 10.28 -12.19
CA GLY A 172 12.67 11.69 -12.36
C GLY A 172 11.92 12.66 -11.43
N HIS A 173 11.50 12.19 -10.26
CA HIS A 173 11.01 13.01 -9.16
C HIS A 173 12.12 13.28 -8.13
N GLU A 174 11.83 14.14 -7.16
CA GLU A 174 12.66 14.29 -5.96
C GLU A 174 12.82 12.95 -5.23
N ILE A 175 14.01 12.69 -4.69
CA ILE A 175 14.29 11.46 -3.95
C ILE A 175 13.58 11.53 -2.60
N VAL A 176 12.55 10.71 -2.42
CA VAL A 176 11.71 10.71 -1.21
C VAL A 176 11.74 9.36 -0.50
N SER A 177 11.53 9.38 0.82
CA SER A 177 11.48 8.17 1.66
C SER A 177 10.06 7.80 2.12
N ALA A 178 9.08 8.66 1.84
CA ALA A 178 7.65 8.46 2.08
C ALA A 178 6.90 8.76 0.78
N TRP A 179 5.79 8.05 0.55
CA TRP A 179 4.96 8.30 -0.62
C TRP A 179 4.15 9.58 -0.45
N HIS A 180 3.93 10.33 -1.53
CA HIS A 180 2.99 11.45 -1.59
C HIS A 180 2.36 11.56 -2.99
N PRO A 181 1.20 12.24 -3.14
CA PRO A 181 0.46 12.30 -4.41
C PRO A 181 1.27 12.83 -5.61
N GLY A 182 2.26 13.69 -5.37
CA GLY A 182 3.15 14.22 -6.42
C GLY A 182 3.97 13.14 -7.14
N LEU A 183 4.12 11.94 -6.58
CA LEU A 183 4.74 10.79 -7.25
C LEU A 183 3.86 10.12 -8.32
N GLN A 184 2.60 10.56 -8.46
CA GLN A 184 1.69 10.15 -9.52
C GLN A 184 1.68 11.13 -10.71
N GLU A 185 2.27 12.31 -10.54
CA GLU A 185 2.28 13.38 -11.54
C GLU A 185 3.39 13.14 -12.58
N GLU A 186 3.42 13.95 -13.65
CA GLU A 186 4.53 13.90 -14.60
C GLU A 186 5.86 14.27 -13.92
N PRO A 187 6.98 13.66 -14.35
CA PRO A 187 8.30 13.95 -13.80
C PRO A 187 8.64 15.44 -13.80
N ILE A 188 9.45 15.88 -12.83
CA ILE A 188 9.90 17.29 -12.73
C ILE A 188 10.68 17.68 -14.00
N ALA A 189 11.44 16.74 -14.59
CA ALA A 189 12.20 16.96 -15.82
C ALA A 189 11.33 17.25 -17.05
N THR A 190 10.08 16.77 -17.10
CA THR A 190 9.15 17.00 -18.22
C THR A 190 8.47 18.38 -18.17
N LEU A 191 8.40 19.02 -17.00
CA LEU A 191 7.85 20.37 -16.84
C LEU A 191 8.82 21.47 -17.28
N GLY A 192 10.13 21.17 -17.39
CA GLY A 192 11.16 22.09 -17.88
C GLY A 192 11.40 22.06 -19.40
N ALA A 193 10.72 21.17 -20.14
CA ALA A 193 10.94 20.94 -21.56
C ALA A 193 9.74 21.29 -22.45
N ARG A 194 8.98 22.34 -22.10
CA ARG A 194 8.16 23.05 -23.09
C ARG A 194 8.99 24.18 -23.68
N PRO A 195 9.62 24.02 -24.87
CA PRO A 195 10.05 25.18 -25.63
C PRO A 195 8.78 25.88 -26.12
N GLY A 196 8.41 26.95 -25.42
CA GLY A 196 7.49 27.96 -25.92
C GLY A 196 8.27 28.97 -26.77
N PHE A 197 7.86 29.07 -28.03
CA PHE A 197 8.30 29.97 -29.11
C PHE A 197 9.56 29.58 -29.88
#